data_AF-A0A4R0GE53-F1
#
_entry.id   AF-A0A4R0GE53-F1
#
_cell.length_a   1.000
_cell.length_b   1.000
_cell.length_c   1.000
_cell.angle_alpha   90.00
_cell.angle_beta   90.00
_cell.angle_gamma   90.00
#
_symmetry.space_group_name_H-M   'P 1'
#
loop_
_entity.id
_entity.type
_entity.pdbx_description
1 polymer ?
#
loop_
_entity_poly.entity_id
_entity_poly.type
_entity_poly.pdbx_seq_one_letter_code
_entity_poly.pdbx_strand_id
1 'polypeptide(L)'
;MENRLERENRLVLDVVQAALGLISRVMRAISVDLDSNRIILHVAVHEHSAQVDEDIEDLVFELEALQDGSIAIESIIFVGAPSAGWPGNTGRRVYVAKEPENRGGEKG
;
A
#
# COMPACT_ATOMS: atom_id res chain seq x y z
N MET A 1 14.60 -3.91 -23.65
CA MET A 1 15.07 -3.57 -22.29
C MET A 1 14.02 -2.64 -21.74
N GLU A 2 13.23 -3.09 -20.76
CA GLU A 2 12.18 -2.27 -20.15
C GLU A 2 12.83 -1.05 -19.49
N ASN A 3 12.29 0.14 -19.73
CA ASN A 3 12.79 1.34 -19.07
C ASN A 3 12.26 1.43 -17.64
N ARG A 4 12.91 2.24 -16.78
CA ARG A 4 12.54 2.34 -15.36
C ARG A 4 11.07 2.71 -15.14
N LEU A 5 10.52 3.62 -15.95
CA LEU A 5 9.14 4.08 -15.80
C LEU A 5 8.12 2.99 -16.18
N GLU A 6 8.40 2.20 -17.21
CA GLU A 6 7.57 1.05 -17.59
C GLU A 6 7.50 0.03 -16.44
N ARG A 7 8.65 -0.29 -15.84
CA ARG A 7 8.73 -1.20 -14.70
C ARG A 7 8.00 -0.65 -13.46
N GLU A 8 8.15 0.64 -13.16
CA GLU A 8 7.42 1.31 -12.07
C GLU A 8 5.91 1.30 -12.32
N ASN A 9 5.46 1.56 -13.55
CA ASN A 9 4.04 1.56 -13.90
C ASN A 9 3.44 0.16 -13.81
N ARG A 10 4.17 -0.86 -14.28
CA ARG A 10 3.76 -2.25 -14.15
C ARG A 10 3.64 -2.64 -12.67
N LEU A 11 4.63 -2.29 -11.84
CA LEU A 11 4.57 -2.54 -10.40
C LEU A 11 3.34 -1.89 -9.76
N VAL A 12 2.99 -0.66 -10.14
CA VAL A 12 1.77 -0.02 -9.65
C VAL A 12 0.53 -0.85 -10.00
N LEU A 13 0.44 -1.37 -11.23
CA LEU A 13 -0.68 -2.24 -11.64
C LEU A 13 -0.68 -3.56 -10.87
N ASP A 14 0.47 -4.19 -10.68
CA ASP A 14 0.59 -5.43 -9.91
C ASP A 14 0.13 -5.23 -8.47
N VAL A 15 0.50 -4.12 -7.82
CA VAL A 15 0.03 -3.79 -6.47
C VAL A 15 -1.48 -3.54 -6.45
N VAL A 16 -2.05 -2.88 -7.47
CA VAL A 16 -3.53 -2.74 -7.58
C VAL A 16 -4.20 -4.11 -7.64
N GLN A 17 -3.65 -5.05 -8.42
CA GLN A 17 -4.22 -6.39 -8.56
C GLN A 17 -4.06 -7.19 -7.27
N ALA A 18 -2.89 -7.20 -6.65
CA ALA A 18 -2.62 -7.90 -5.40
C ALA A 18 -3.51 -7.38 -4.25
N ALA A 19 -3.82 -6.09 -4.23
CA ALA A 19 -4.68 -5.49 -3.20
C ALA A 19 -6.17 -5.75 -3.40
N LEU A 20 -6.58 -6.37 -4.52
CA LEU A 20 -7.98 -6.57 -4.83
C LEU A 20 -8.63 -7.56 -3.84
N GLY A 21 -9.60 -7.07 -3.06
CA GLY A 21 -10.27 -7.86 -2.03
C GLY A 21 -9.62 -7.79 -0.64
N LEU A 22 -8.40 -7.25 -0.53
CA LEU A 22 -7.65 -7.12 0.73
C LEU A 22 -7.71 -5.72 1.35
N ILE A 23 -8.16 -4.70 0.61
CA ILE A 23 -8.31 -3.34 1.15
C ILE A 23 -9.44 -3.31 2.19
N SER A 24 -9.06 -3.32 3.47
CA SER A 24 -9.97 -3.25 4.61
C SER A 24 -10.23 -1.82 5.08
N ARG A 25 -11.21 -1.63 5.98
CA ARG A 25 -11.52 -0.30 6.55
C ARG A 25 -10.42 0.28 7.43
N VAL A 26 -9.50 -0.58 7.88
CA VAL A 26 -8.37 -0.20 8.72
C VAL A 26 -7.23 0.40 7.87
N MET A 27 -7.16 0.04 6.58
CA MET A 27 -6.19 0.62 5.65
C MET A 27 -6.58 2.05 5.24
N ARG A 28 -5.62 2.97 5.36
CA ARG A 28 -5.76 4.38 4.98
C ARG A 28 -5.08 4.71 3.67
N ALA A 29 -3.95 4.07 3.37
CA ALA A 29 -3.27 4.26 2.11
C ALA A 29 -2.27 3.12 1.83
N ILE A 30 -2.02 2.89 0.55
CA ILE A 30 -0.97 2.01 0.06
C ILE A 30 -0.12 2.81 -0.91
N SER A 31 1.19 2.79 -0.71
CA SER A 31 2.17 3.31 -1.65
C SER A 31 3.27 2.29 -1.89
N VAL A 32 3.84 2.32 -3.09
CA VAL A 32 4.94 1.43 -3.48
C VAL A 32 6.12 2.24 -3.97
N ASP A 33 7.31 1.79 -3.58
CA ASP A 33 8.58 2.22 -4.13
C ASP A 33 9.35 1.05 -4.74
N LEU A 34 10.04 1.32 -5.85
CA LEU A 34 10.94 0.38 -6.50
C LEU A 34 12.38 0.85 -6.33
N ASP A 35 13.12 0.13 -5.50
CA ASP A 35 14.58 0.24 -5.42
C ASP A 35 15.22 -0.79 -6.36
N SER A 36 16.52 -0.67 -6.58
CA SER A 36 17.35 -1.42 -7.51
C SER A 36 17.11 -2.94 -7.46
N ASN A 37 16.80 -3.49 -6.28
CA ASN A 37 16.61 -4.93 -6.07
C ASN A 37 15.49 -5.29 -5.07
N ARG A 38 14.56 -4.36 -4.79
CA ARG A 38 13.47 -4.61 -3.84
C ARG A 38 12.26 -3.73 -4.11
N ILE A 39 11.11 -4.24 -3.73
CA ILE A 39 9.85 -3.51 -3.66
C ILE A 39 9.62 -3.14 -2.20
N ILE A 40 9.28 -1.88 -1.94
CA ILE A 40 8.90 -1.42 -0.61
C ILE A 40 7.43 -1.03 -0.64
N LEU A 41 6.61 -1.77 0.12
CA LEU A 41 5.19 -1.54 0.32
C LEU A 41 4.98 -0.71 1.59
N HIS A 42 4.57 0.53 1.43
CA HIS A 42 4.18 1.38 2.55
C HIS A 42 2.67 1.29 2.76
N VAL A 43 2.25 0.88 3.95
CA VAL A 43 0.83 0.76 4.31
C VAL A 43 0.55 1.69 5.48
N ALA A 44 -0.27 2.72 5.25
CA ALA A 44 -0.79 3.55 6.33
C ALA A 44 -2.09 2.92 6.86
N VAL A 45 -2.20 2.78 8.19
CA VAL A 45 -3.35 2.14 8.84
C VAL A 45 -3.91 2.99 9.99
N HIS A 46 -5.17 2.76 10.34
CA HIS A 46 -5.82 3.37 11.50
C HIS A 46 -5.21 2.91 12.82
N GLU A 47 -4.97 1.60 12.94
CA GLU A 47 -4.40 0.93 14.09
C GLU A 47 -3.59 -0.27 13.60
N HIS A 48 -2.64 -0.73 14.41
CA HIS A 48 -1.89 -1.94 14.14
C HIS A 48 -2.53 -3.11 14.90
N SER A 49 -2.76 -4.22 14.20
CA SER A 49 -3.41 -5.41 14.74
C SER A 49 -2.97 -6.66 13.98
N ALA A 50 -3.20 -7.84 14.55
CA ALA A 50 -2.88 -9.11 13.89
C ALA A 50 -3.64 -9.31 12.56
N GLN A 51 -4.86 -8.76 12.44
CA GLN A 51 -5.60 -8.79 11.17
C GLN A 51 -4.92 -7.92 10.11
N VAL A 52 -4.38 -6.77 10.50
CA VAL A 52 -3.61 -5.92 9.59
C VAL A 52 -2.34 -6.64 9.13
N ASP A 53 -1.67 -7.36 10.03
CA ASP A 53 -0.50 -8.15 9.68
C ASP A 53 -0.86 -9.25 8.66
N GLU A 54 -1.94 -10.00 8.89
CA GLU A 54 -2.44 -11.03 7.96
C GLU A 54 -2.83 -10.42 6.60
N ASP A 55 -3.60 -9.33 6.57
CA ASP A 55 -4.01 -8.66 5.33
C ASP A 55 -2.78 -8.19 4.51
N ILE A 56 -1.70 -7.79 5.18
CA ILE A 56 -0.46 -7.31 4.55
C ILE A 56 0.41 -8.49 4.09
N GLU A 57 0.48 -9.58 4.86
CA GLU A 57 1.15 -10.81 4.45
C GLU A 57 0.49 -11.40 3.20
N ASP A 58 -0.84 -11.45 3.17
CA ASP A 58 -1.61 -11.87 1.98
C ASP A 58 -1.33 -10.96 0.78
N LEU A 59 -1.30 -9.64 0.99
CA LEU A 59 -0.97 -8.68 -0.07
C LEU A 59 0.43 -8.89 -0.63
N VAL A 60 1.41 -9.14 0.24
CA VAL A 60 2.80 -9.42 -0.17
C VAL A 60 2.85 -10.72 -0.95
N PHE A 61 2.18 -11.78 -0.48
CA PHE A 61 2.12 -13.07 -1.16
C PHE A 61 1.53 -12.96 -2.57
N GLU A 62 0.40 -12.27 -2.72
CA GLU A 62 -0.23 -12.04 -4.03
C GLU A 62 0.67 -11.20 -4.95
N LEU A 63 1.38 -10.20 -4.40
CA LEU A 63 2.31 -9.40 -5.19
C LEU A 63 3.51 -10.24 -5.65
N GLU A 64 4.09 -11.08 -4.79
CA GLU A 64 5.18 -12.00 -5.15
C GLU A 64 4.79 -12.90 -6.33
N ALA A 65 3.56 -13.40 -6.35
CA ALA A 65 3.04 -14.23 -7.44
C ALA A 65 2.95 -13.50 -8.78
N LEU A 66 2.84 -12.16 -8.77
CA LEU A 66 2.79 -11.31 -9.97
C LEU A 66 4.18 -10.87 -10.48
N GLN A 67 5.23 -11.06 -9.69
CA GLN A 67 6.58 -10.63 -10.07
C GLN A 67 7.30 -11.67 -10.95
N ASP A 68 8.04 -11.19 -11.94
CA ASP A 68 8.94 -12.03 -12.73
C ASP A 68 10.24 -12.28 -11.95
N GLY A 69 10.30 -13.40 -11.25
CA GLY A 69 11.52 -13.87 -10.56
C GLY A 69 11.64 -13.42 -9.11
N SER A 70 12.81 -13.66 -8.51
CA SER A 70 13.04 -13.37 -7.09
C SER A 70 13.38 -11.90 -6.89
N ILE A 71 12.41 -11.13 -6.40
CA ILE A 71 12.60 -9.77 -5.89
C ILE A 71 12.16 -9.74 -4.43
N ALA A 72 12.95 -9.10 -3.57
CA ALA A 72 12.58 -8.96 -2.16
C ALA A 72 11.44 -7.94 -2.03
N ILE A 73 10.41 -8.29 -1.26
CA ILE A 73 9.32 -7.38 -0.91
C ILE A 73 9.39 -7.09 0.58
N GLU A 74 9.49 -5.80 0.92
CA GLU A 74 9.52 -5.31 2.29
C GLU A 74 8.24 -4.51 2.55
N SER A 75 7.51 -4.83 3.62
CA SER A 75 6.34 -4.07 4.04
C SER A 75 6.67 -3.17 5.23
N ILE A 76 6.19 -1.92 5.18
CA ILE A 76 6.34 -0.92 6.24
C ILE A 76 4.96 -0.46 6.66
N ILE A 77 4.58 -0.81 7.88
CA ILE A 77 3.32 -0.41 8.50
C ILE A 77 3.52 0.93 9.21
N PHE A 78 2.66 1.89 8.90
CA PHE A 78 2.61 3.18 9.55
C PHE A 78 1.22 3.40 10.17
N VAL A 79 1.18 3.55 11.49
CA VAL A 79 -0.07 3.87 12.21
C VAL A 79 -0.28 5.39 12.18
N GLY A 80 -1.26 5.85 11.41
CA GLY A 80 -1.60 7.27 11.32
C GLY A 80 -2.07 7.72 9.93
N ALA A 81 -2.26 9.03 9.79
CA ALA A 81 -2.71 9.61 8.53
C ALA A 81 -1.62 9.58 7.44
N PRO A 82 -1.96 9.30 6.16
CA PRO A 82 -1.03 9.30 5.03
C PRO A 82 -0.65 10.74 4.61
N SER A 83 0.02 11.44 5.52
CA SER A 83 0.43 12.84 5.43
C SER A 83 1.95 12.96 5.22
N ALA A 84 2.51 14.17 5.36
CA ALA A 84 3.94 14.41 5.13
C ALA A 84 4.88 13.57 6.03
N GLY A 85 4.42 13.09 7.19
CA GLY A 85 5.19 12.23 8.08
C GLY A 85 5.14 10.73 7.75
N TRP A 86 4.30 10.31 6.80
CA TRP A 86 4.19 8.92 6.36
C TRP A 86 5.32 8.59 5.35
N PRO A 87 6.10 7.51 5.55
CA PRO A 87 7.20 7.14 4.65
C PRO A 87 6.76 6.93 3.19
N GLY A 88 5.55 6.43 2.95
CA GLY A 88 4.98 6.23 1.61
C GLY A 88 4.59 7.53 0.88
N ASN A 89 4.89 8.70 1.44
CA ASN A 89 4.55 9.98 0.81
C ASN A 89 5.39 10.28 -0.46
N THR A 90 6.57 9.67 -0.59
CA THR A 90 7.48 9.85 -1.74
C THR A 90 7.26 8.85 -2.87
N GLY A 91 6.59 7.74 -2.59
CA GLY A 91 6.38 6.66 -3.56
C GLY A 91 5.17 6.85 -4.45
N ARG A 92 4.92 5.85 -5.30
CA ARG A 92 3.73 5.80 -6.15
C ARG A 92 2.54 5.41 -5.26
N ARG A 93 1.55 6.29 -5.13
CA ARG A 93 0.34 6.01 -4.36
C ARG A 93 -0.61 5.16 -5.18
N VAL A 94 -1.03 4.04 -4.62
CA VAL A 94 -1.93 3.07 -5.26
C VAL A 94 -3.34 3.20 -4.70
N TYR A 95 -3.44 3.42 -3.39
CA TYR A 95 -4.69 3.61 -2.69
C TYR A 95 -4.55 4.74 -1.67
N VAL A 96 -5.58 5.58 -1.57
CA VAL A 96 -5.75 6.52 -0.46
C VAL A 96 -7.23 6.53 -0.13
N ALA A 97 -7.58 6.10 1.08
CA ALA A 97 -8.93 6.19 1.60
C ALA A 97 -9.38 7.65 1.64
N LYS A 98 -10.62 7.91 1.24
CA LYS A 98 -11.24 9.21 1.52
C LYS A 98 -11.34 9.36 3.04
N GLU A 99 -11.05 10.55 3.54
CA GLU A 99 -11.37 10.84 4.93
C GLU A 99 -12.88 10.63 5.15
N PRO A 100 -13.29 10.02 6.27
CA PRO A 100 -14.70 9.94 6.58
C PRO A 100 -15.22 11.38 6.66
N GLU A 101 -16.21 11.72 5.83
CA GLU A 101 -16.88 13.01 5.91
C GLU A 101 -17.30 13.22 7.36
N ASN A 102 -16.76 14.27 7.98
CA ASN A 102 -17.14 14.65 9.32
C ASN A 102 -18.60 15.10 9.24
N ARG A 103 -19.54 14.18 9.52
CA ARG A 103 -20.97 14.52 9.64
C ARG A 103 -21.12 15.36 10.90
N GLY A 104 -20.77 16.63 10.77
CA GLY A 104 -20.88 17.61 11.83
C GLY A 104 -22.33 17.73 12.28
N GLY A 105 -22.56 17.32 13.54
CA GLY A 105 -23.55 17.86 14.45
C GLY A 105 -24.94 18.16 13.90
N GLU A 106 -25.80 17.15 13.82
CA GLU A 106 -27.20 17.40 14.16
C GLU A 106 -27.34 17.33 15.69
N LYS A 107 -27.22 18.50 16.32
CA LYS A 107 -27.96 18.74 17.57
C LYS A 107 -29.34 19.25 17.14
N GLY A 108 -30.32 18.36 17.13
CA GLY A 108 -31.75 18.66 17.13
C GLY A 108 -32.33 18.26 18.48
#